data_AF-A0A831PI83-F1
#
_entry.id   AF-A0A831PI83-F1
#
_cell.length_a   1.000
_cell.length_b   1.000
_cell.length_c   1.000
_cell.angle_alpha   90.00
_cell.angle_beta   90.00
_cell.angle_gamma   90.00
#
_symmetry.space_group_name_H-M   'P 1'
#
loop_
_entity.id
_entity.type
_entity.pdbx_description
1 polymer ?
#
loop_
_entity_poly.entity_id
_entity_poly.type
_entity_poly.pdbx_seq_one_letter_code
_entity_poly.pdbx_strand_id
1 'polypeptide(L)'
;GNLCQKPRCWYYRGEFDCLRKGGSTCYAYKGQNQFHAVLGGSGCYIVHPSDTACALVALDAQVEIQGPGGKRTVAAENFHVLPEDDFLKETVLDDQEILTAVLLPAPPQEQRSSYRKVRARQSWDFAVAGCALALTFEGDRVRQARIALSGAAPVLWRAKEAEAELTDRPLNADTAAKAAAAAMAKAKPLEHNGYKIELFKGLIEEELLKLTT
;
A
#
# COMPACT_ATOMS: atom_id res chain seq x y z
N GLY A 1 11.49 -0.99 12.82
CA GLY A 1 10.30 -1.14 13.68
C GLY A 1 9.01 -1.09 12.87
N ASN A 2 8.44 0.10 12.65
CA ASN A 2 7.13 0.29 11.98
C ASN A 2 7.05 -0.36 10.58
N LEU A 3 8.07 -0.19 9.73
CA LEU A 3 8.11 -0.80 8.39
C LEU A 3 8.14 -2.33 8.42
N CYS A 4 8.65 -2.92 9.50
CA CYS A 4 8.80 -4.38 9.67
C CYS A 4 7.65 -4.99 10.50
N GLN A 5 6.57 -4.23 10.74
CA GLN A 5 5.46 -4.74 11.53
C GLN A 5 4.76 -5.90 10.81
N LYS A 6 4.36 -6.92 11.57
CA LYS A 6 3.74 -8.11 11.00
C LYS A 6 2.26 -7.89 10.63
N PRO A 7 1.74 -8.62 9.63
CA PRO A 7 0.34 -8.57 9.23
C PRO A 7 -0.63 -8.87 10.37
N ARG A 8 -1.88 -8.40 10.24
CA ARG A 8 -2.93 -8.54 11.27
C ARG A 8 -3.95 -9.64 10.98
N CYS A 9 -3.72 -10.47 9.97
CA CYS A 9 -4.54 -11.64 9.67
C CYS A 9 -4.71 -12.53 10.91
N TRP A 10 -5.96 -12.82 11.28
CA TRP A 10 -6.26 -13.66 12.44
C TRP A 10 -5.78 -15.11 12.26
N TYR A 11 -5.74 -15.64 11.04
CA TYR A 11 -5.22 -16.99 10.77
C TYR A 11 -3.70 -17.08 10.92
N TYR A 12 -3.00 -16.03 10.49
CA TYR A 12 -1.55 -15.93 10.68
C TYR A 12 -1.21 -15.82 12.18
N ARG A 13 -1.94 -14.97 12.91
CA ARG A 13 -1.70 -14.71 14.34
C ARG A 13 -2.24 -15.79 15.29
N GLY A 14 -3.21 -16.58 14.85
CA GLY A 14 -3.82 -17.66 15.62
C GLY A 14 -3.13 -19.01 15.42
N GLU A 15 -3.70 -20.06 16.01
CA GLU A 15 -3.16 -21.42 16.00
C GLU A 15 -3.63 -22.23 14.78
N PHE A 16 -3.39 -21.69 13.58
CA PHE A 16 -3.72 -22.35 12.31
C PHE A 16 -2.47 -22.79 11.55
N ASP A 17 -2.59 -23.88 10.77
CA ASP A 17 -1.61 -24.34 9.78
C ASP A 17 -1.54 -23.39 8.56
N CYS A 18 -1.16 -22.14 8.83
CA CYS A 18 -1.18 -21.07 7.83
C CYS A 18 -0.03 -21.25 6.82
N LEU A 19 -0.34 -21.13 5.53
CA LEU A 19 0.64 -21.14 4.43
C LEU A 19 1.84 -20.22 4.71
N ARG A 20 1.59 -19.02 5.21
CA ARG A 20 2.63 -18.02 5.56
C ARG A 20 3.53 -18.43 6.74
N LYS A 21 3.11 -19.41 7.55
CA LYS A 21 3.90 -19.99 8.64
C LYS A 21 4.64 -21.26 8.22
N GLY A 22 4.66 -21.59 6.92
CA GLY A 22 5.19 -22.86 6.40
C GLY A 22 4.16 -23.99 6.37
N GLY A 23 2.90 -23.68 6.68
CA GLY A 23 1.79 -24.62 6.56
C GLY A 23 1.35 -24.85 5.13
N SER A 24 0.27 -25.60 4.96
CA SER A 24 -0.23 -26.00 3.64
C SER A 24 -1.37 -25.12 3.11
N THR A 25 -2.04 -24.36 3.98
CA THR A 25 -3.36 -23.79 3.68
C THR A 25 -3.48 -22.32 4.03
N CYS A 26 -4.10 -21.54 3.15
CA CYS A 26 -4.55 -20.19 3.45
C CYS A 26 -6.03 -20.16 3.84
N TYR A 27 -6.28 -20.21 5.14
CA TYR A 27 -7.65 -20.19 5.68
C TYR A 27 -8.41 -18.90 5.40
N ALA A 28 -7.73 -17.79 5.05
CA ALA A 28 -8.41 -16.56 4.62
C ALA A 28 -9.19 -16.75 3.32
N TYR A 29 -8.75 -17.63 2.43
CA TYR A 29 -9.35 -17.76 1.10
C TYR A 29 -10.82 -18.18 1.15
N LYS A 30 -11.18 -19.15 2.01
CA LYS A 30 -12.55 -19.64 2.22
C LYS A 30 -13.14 -19.30 3.59
N GLY A 31 -12.41 -18.55 4.40
CA GLY A 31 -12.81 -18.18 5.75
C GLY A 31 -13.27 -16.73 5.83
N GLN A 32 -13.22 -16.17 7.03
CA GLN A 32 -13.45 -14.75 7.21
C GLN A 32 -12.34 -13.96 6.50
N ASN A 33 -12.73 -13.10 5.56
CA ASN A 33 -11.77 -12.34 4.75
C ASN A 33 -12.12 -10.86 4.58
N GLN A 34 -13.08 -10.32 5.34
CA GLN A 34 -13.56 -8.93 5.20
C GLN A 34 -12.47 -7.85 5.24
N PHE A 35 -11.32 -8.08 5.90
CA PHE A 35 -10.21 -7.13 5.96
C PHE A 35 -8.99 -7.51 5.11
N HIS A 36 -9.05 -8.62 4.39
CA HIS A 36 -7.93 -9.16 3.61
C HIS A 36 -7.75 -8.43 2.28
N ALA A 37 -6.68 -8.76 1.56
CA ALA A 37 -6.29 -8.12 0.32
C ALA A 37 -7.35 -8.27 -0.77
N VAL A 38 -7.47 -7.22 -1.59
CA VAL A 38 -8.20 -7.22 -2.86
C VAL A 38 -7.23 -7.03 -4.04
N LEU A 39 -5.98 -6.64 -3.78
CA LEU A 39 -4.91 -6.49 -4.77
C LEU A 39 -3.70 -7.32 -4.37
N GLY A 40 -2.96 -7.86 -5.33
CA GLY A 40 -1.69 -8.57 -5.09
C GLY A 40 -1.78 -9.84 -4.22
N GLY A 41 -2.97 -10.37 -3.98
CA GLY A 41 -3.15 -11.63 -3.24
C GLY A 41 -2.90 -12.85 -4.14
N SER A 42 -1.98 -13.73 -3.74
CA SER A 42 -1.66 -14.98 -4.43
C SER A 42 -1.30 -16.06 -3.41
N GLY A 43 -2.18 -17.05 -3.21
CA GLY A 43 -2.05 -18.05 -2.15
C GLY A 43 -2.25 -17.48 -0.73
N CYS A 44 -1.70 -16.31 -0.42
CA CYS A 44 -1.89 -15.58 0.83
C CYS A 44 -2.55 -14.22 0.56
N TYR A 45 -3.51 -13.83 1.40
CA TYR A 45 -4.32 -12.61 1.23
C TYR A 45 -4.16 -11.63 2.41
N ILE A 46 -3.04 -11.69 3.12
CA ILE A 46 -2.71 -10.70 4.14
C ILE A 46 -2.72 -9.28 3.56
N VAL A 47 -2.83 -8.28 4.43
CA VAL A 47 -2.57 -6.89 4.07
C VAL A 47 -1.43 -6.33 4.89
N HIS A 48 -0.60 -5.46 4.31
CA HIS A 48 0.37 -4.71 5.09
C HIS A 48 -0.36 -3.60 5.88
N PRO A 49 -0.23 -3.55 7.21
CA PRO A 49 -1.07 -2.69 8.05
C PRO A 49 -0.49 -1.29 8.31
N SER A 50 0.73 -1.00 7.84
CA SER A 50 1.41 0.26 8.16
C SER A 50 0.85 1.45 7.38
N ASP A 51 0.38 2.45 8.12
CA ASP A 51 0.06 3.77 7.59
C ASP A 51 1.34 4.55 7.19
N THR A 52 2.38 4.50 8.04
CA THR A 52 3.63 5.23 7.83
C THR A 52 4.37 4.75 6.57
N ALA A 53 4.47 3.44 6.37
CA ALA A 53 5.14 2.90 5.19
C ALA A 53 4.39 3.31 3.90
N CYS A 54 3.07 3.43 3.94
CA CYS A 54 2.26 3.90 2.82
C CYS A 54 2.67 5.32 2.39
N ALA A 55 2.79 6.23 3.37
CA ALA A 55 3.27 7.59 3.12
C ALA A 55 4.70 7.60 2.57
N LEU A 56 5.60 6.78 3.12
CA LEU A 56 6.98 6.67 2.63
C LEU A 56 7.05 6.20 1.17
N VAL A 57 6.21 5.26 0.75
CA VAL A 57 6.13 4.82 -0.64
C VAL A 57 5.66 5.96 -1.56
N ALA A 58 4.62 6.71 -1.16
CA ALA A 58 4.14 7.85 -1.92
C ALA A 58 5.20 8.97 -2.03
N LEU A 59 6.00 9.16 -0.98
CA LEU A 59 7.08 10.17 -0.92
C LEU A 59 8.40 9.71 -1.56
N ASP A 60 8.41 8.59 -2.28
CA ASP A 60 9.59 8.05 -2.96
C ASP A 60 10.78 7.79 -2.00
N ALA A 61 10.48 7.36 -0.78
CA ALA A 61 11.50 7.04 0.19
C ALA A 61 12.35 5.84 -0.27
N GLN A 62 13.58 5.81 0.22
CA GLN A 62 14.46 4.64 0.15
C GLN A 62 14.71 4.10 1.57
N VAL A 63 15.00 2.81 1.65
CA VAL A 63 15.30 2.09 2.88
C VAL A 63 16.73 1.62 2.81
N GLU A 64 17.50 1.96 3.83
CA GLU A 64 18.88 1.58 3.99
C GLU A 64 18.99 0.34 4.87
N ILE A 65 19.74 -0.65 4.40
CA ILE A 65 19.87 -1.96 5.01
C ILE A 65 21.36 -2.25 5.22
N GLN A 66 21.71 -2.69 6.42
CA GLN A 66 23.06 -3.13 6.77
C GLN A 66 23.04 -4.62 7.10
N GLY A 67 23.97 -5.37 6.54
CA GLY A 67 24.19 -6.78 6.87
C GLY A 67 25.66 -7.18 6.80
N PRO A 68 25.96 -8.50 6.87
CA PRO A 68 27.33 -9.02 6.77
C PRO A 68 28.02 -8.69 5.44
N GLY A 69 27.25 -8.58 4.35
CA GLY A 69 27.74 -8.20 3.02
C GLY A 69 27.94 -6.70 2.81
N GLY A 70 27.71 -5.88 3.84
CA GLY A 70 27.82 -4.41 3.76
C GLY A 70 26.46 -3.71 3.74
N LYS A 71 26.47 -2.47 3.25
CA LYS A 71 25.31 -1.57 3.18
C LYS A 71 24.69 -1.60 1.78
N ARG A 72 23.37 -1.68 1.72
CA ARG A 72 22.58 -1.55 0.48
C ARG A 72 21.36 -0.68 0.69
N THR A 73 20.85 -0.13 -0.40
CA THR A 73 19.65 0.71 -0.41
C THR A 73 18.61 0.11 -1.34
N VAL A 74 17.35 0.10 -0.90
CA VAL A 74 16.20 -0.34 -1.70
C VAL A 74 15.12 0.73 -1.72
N ALA A 75 14.37 0.86 -2.80
CA ALA A 75 13.20 1.73 -2.82
C ALA A 75 12.17 1.22 -1.79
N ALA A 76 11.50 2.11 -1.07
CA ALA A 76 10.48 1.73 -0.08
C ALA A 76 9.33 0.94 -0.73
N GLU A 77 9.01 1.22 -2.00
CA GLU A 77 8.00 0.48 -2.78
C GLU A 77 8.38 -0.99 -3.00
N ASN A 78 9.67 -1.32 -2.92
CA ASN A 78 10.23 -2.66 -3.13
C ASN A 78 10.70 -3.32 -1.83
N PHE A 79 10.42 -2.71 -0.66
CA PHE A 79 10.89 -3.25 0.61
C PHE A 79 10.07 -4.47 1.07
N HIS A 80 8.77 -4.49 0.77
CA HIS A 80 7.86 -5.58 1.12
C HIS A 80 7.70 -6.57 -0.02
N VAL A 81 7.60 -7.84 0.32
CA VAL A 81 7.56 -8.95 -0.65
C VAL A 81 6.12 -9.39 -0.88
N LEU A 82 5.74 -9.59 -2.14
CA LEU A 82 4.43 -10.14 -2.48
C LEU A 82 4.41 -11.65 -2.22
N PRO A 83 3.27 -12.22 -1.79
CA PRO A 83 3.14 -13.66 -1.59
C PRO A 83 3.40 -14.52 -2.83
N GLU A 84 3.27 -13.95 -4.03
CA GLU A 84 3.59 -14.63 -5.29
C GLU A 84 5.09 -14.88 -5.46
N ASP A 85 5.93 -14.04 -4.85
CA ASP A 85 7.39 -14.20 -4.85
C ASP A 85 7.82 -15.12 -3.70
N ASP A 86 7.33 -14.86 -2.48
CA ASP A 86 7.61 -15.66 -1.30
C ASP A 86 6.52 -15.46 -0.24
N PHE A 87 5.75 -16.51 0.05
CA PHE A 87 4.70 -16.44 1.07
C PHE A 87 5.24 -16.44 2.50
N LEU A 88 6.50 -16.83 2.74
CA LEU A 88 7.16 -16.86 4.05
C LEU A 88 7.83 -15.53 4.43
N LYS A 89 8.21 -14.70 3.45
CA LYS A 89 8.86 -13.40 3.69
C LYS A 89 7.85 -12.24 3.68
N GLU A 90 8.00 -11.30 4.62
CA GLU A 90 7.30 -9.99 4.58
C GLU A 90 8.12 -8.91 3.88
N THR A 91 9.44 -9.00 3.97
CA THR A 91 10.39 -7.96 3.57
C THR A 91 11.56 -8.58 2.85
N VAL A 92 12.28 -7.78 2.07
CA VAL A 92 13.51 -8.18 1.37
C VAL A 92 14.73 -8.34 2.28
N LEU A 93 14.57 -8.20 3.61
CA LEU A 93 15.63 -8.44 4.58
C LEU A 93 15.97 -9.92 4.63
N ASP A 94 17.26 -10.22 4.56
CA ASP A 94 17.83 -11.53 4.86
C ASP A 94 18.21 -11.66 6.34
N ASP A 95 18.55 -12.87 6.75
CA ASP A 95 19.05 -13.12 8.09
C ASP A 95 20.29 -12.26 8.37
N GLN A 96 20.35 -11.69 9.57
CA GLN A 96 21.42 -10.77 10.00
C GLN A 96 21.45 -9.42 9.28
N GLU A 97 20.44 -9.10 8.46
CA GLU A 97 20.24 -7.75 7.96
C GLU A 97 19.34 -6.91 8.88
N ILE A 98 19.66 -5.63 8.99
CA ILE A 98 18.86 -4.66 9.74
C ILE A 98 18.62 -3.40 8.92
N LEU A 99 17.38 -2.91 8.97
CA LEU A 99 17.04 -1.58 8.48
C LEU A 99 17.70 -0.52 9.38
N THR A 100 18.58 0.29 8.83
CA THR A 100 19.34 1.32 9.55
C THR A 100 18.83 2.73 9.33
N ALA A 101 18.29 3.03 8.14
CA ALA A 101 17.76 4.35 7.82
C ALA A 101 16.58 4.31 6.84
N VAL A 102 15.79 5.38 6.87
CA VAL A 102 14.83 5.73 5.83
C VAL A 102 15.29 7.05 5.25
N LEU A 103 15.57 7.06 3.94
CA LEU A 103 16.05 8.23 3.22
C LEU A 103 14.86 8.83 2.48
N LEU A 104 14.48 10.05 2.84
CA LEU A 104 13.44 10.80 2.15
C LEU A 104 14.07 11.82 1.22
N PRO A 105 13.74 11.84 -0.08
CA PRO A 105 14.20 12.88 -0.97
C PRO A 105 13.61 14.24 -0.55
N ALA A 106 14.28 15.33 -0.94
CA ALA A 106 13.70 16.66 -0.80
C ALA A 106 12.42 16.74 -1.65
N PRO A 107 11.32 17.33 -1.13
CA PRO A 107 10.10 17.47 -1.91
C PRO A 107 10.37 18.38 -3.12
N PRO A 108 9.94 18.01 -4.34
CA PRO A 108 9.91 18.90 -5.48
C PRO A 108 9.11 20.18 -5.18
N GLN A 109 9.41 21.26 -5.89
CA GLN A 109 8.61 22.48 -5.82
C GLN A 109 7.15 22.18 -6.23
N GLU A 110 6.19 22.86 -5.61
CA GLU A 110 4.75 22.65 -5.86
C GLU A 110 4.26 21.21 -5.58
N GLN A 111 4.98 20.43 -4.78
CA GLN A 111 4.48 19.16 -4.29
C GLN A 111 3.41 19.35 -3.20
N ARG A 112 2.28 18.68 -3.37
CA ARG A 112 1.20 18.57 -2.37
C ARG A 112 1.02 17.11 -2.00
N SER A 113 0.86 16.82 -0.71
CA SER A 113 0.70 15.45 -0.21
C SER A 113 -0.42 15.33 0.80
N SER A 114 -1.12 14.20 0.80
CA SER A 114 -2.13 13.87 1.81
C SER A 114 -2.05 12.39 2.19
N TYR A 115 -2.55 12.09 3.39
CA TYR A 115 -2.84 10.72 3.81
C TYR A 115 -4.22 10.67 4.43
N ARG A 116 -5.03 9.72 3.97
CA ARG A 116 -6.37 9.48 4.52
C ARG A 116 -6.54 8.02 4.85
N LYS A 117 -7.09 7.80 6.04
CA LYS A 117 -7.32 6.48 6.62
C LYS A 117 -8.80 6.28 6.93
N VAL A 118 -9.42 5.32 6.28
CA VAL A 118 -10.75 4.81 6.64
C VAL A 118 -10.59 3.60 7.55
N ARG A 119 -11.40 3.57 8.61
CA ARG A 119 -11.34 2.59 9.69
C ARG A 119 -12.73 2.31 10.24
N ALA A 120 -12.93 1.16 10.88
CA ALA A 120 -14.24 0.75 11.39
C ALA A 120 -14.65 1.53 12.66
N ARG A 121 -13.67 2.02 13.43
CA ARG A 121 -13.88 2.86 14.62
C ARG A 121 -13.05 4.14 14.58
N GLN A 122 -13.49 5.17 15.32
CA GLN A 122 -12.90 6.51 15.25
C GLN A 122 -11.43 6.61 15.67
N SER A 123 -10.89 5.69 16.46
CA SER A 123 -9.49 5.70 16.88
C SER A 123 -8.98 4.29 17.20
N TRP A 124 -7.65 4.14 17.30
CA TRP A 124 -6.98 2.89 17.65
C TRP A 124 -7.34 1.72 16.71
N ASP A 125 -7.35 1.94 15.40
CA ASP A 125 -7.69 0.89 14.44
C ASP A 125 -6.76 0.90 13.24
N PHE A 126 -6.67 -0.22 12.53
CA PHE A 126 -5.93 -0.32 11.28
C PHE A 126 -6.76 0.23 10.10
N ALA A 127 -6.10 0.52 8.99
CA ALA A 127 -6.79 0.99 7.80
C ALA A 127 -7.59 -0.15 7.18
N VAL A 128 -8.90 0.03 7.02
CA VAL A 128 -9.70 -0.79 6.09
C VAL A 128 -9.34 -0.38 4.66
N ALA A 129 -9.21 0.93 4.44
CA ALA A 129 -8.65 1.52 3.23
C ALA A 129 -7.81 2.75 3.61
N GLY A 130 -6.56 2.80 3.18
CA GLY A 130 -5.72 3.98 3.34
C GLY A 130 -5.10 4.40 2.01
N CYS A 131 -4.99 5.71 1.80
CA CYS A 131 -4.46 6.30 0.57
C CYS A 131 -3.46 7.40 0.94
N ALA A 132 -2.23 7.27 0.44
CA ALA A 132 -1.21 8.29 0.49
C ALA A 132 -1.01 8.86 -0.93
N LEU A 133 -1.06 10.19 -1.04
CA LEU A 133 -0.87 10.93 -2.28
C LEU A 133 0.36 11.83 -2.15
N ALA A 134 1.16 11.91 -3.21
CA ALA A 134 2.15 12.96 -3.41
C ALA A 134 2.10 13.39 -4.88
N LEU A 135 1.57 14.58 -5.13
CA LEU A 135 1.38 15.14 -6.46
C LEU A 135 2.25 16.39 -6.63
N THR A 136 3.00 16.47 -7.72
CA THR A 136 3.78 17.66 -8.08
C THR A 136 3.04 18.38 -9.20
N PHE A 137 2.78 19.66 -9.02
CA PHE A 137 2.02 20.47 -9.97
C PHE A 137 2.91 21.37 -10.83
N GLU A 138 2.46 21.62 -12.05
CA GLU A 138 2.95 22.69 -12.92
C GLU A 138 1.73 23.48 -13.39
N GLY A 139 1.46 24.61 -12.74
CA GLY A 139 0.20 25.33 -12.91
C GLY A 139 -0.99 24.50 -12.41
N ASP A 140 -1.95 24.21 -13.29
CA ASP A 140 -3.14 23.41 -13.00
C ASP A 140 -2.96 21.91 -13.30
N ARG A 141 -1.79 21.51 -13.83
CA ARG A 141 -1.52 20.13 -14.26
C ARG A 141 -0.69 19.36 -13.24
N VAL A 142 -0.99 18.07 -13.11
CA VAL A 142 -0.18 17.14 -12.31
C VAL A 142 1.00 16.67 -13.16
N ARG A 143 2.20 17.15 -12.87
CA ARG A 143 3.43 16.75 -13.59
C ARG A 143 3.94 15.39 -13.14
N GLN A 144 3.79 15.09 -11.85
CA GLN A 144 4.13 13.80 -11.28
C GLN A 144 3.08 13.41 -10.25
N ALA A 145 2.59 12.17 -10.34
CA ALA A 145 1.66 11.61 -9.36
C ALA A 145 2.29 10.38 -8.70
N ARG A 146 2.18 10.29 -7.37
CA ARG A 146 2.45 9.06 -6.62
C ARG A 146 1.28 8.73 -5.72
N ILE A 147 0.75 7.52 -5.87
CA ILE A 147 -0.43 7.04 -5.14
C ILE A 147 -0.10 5.68 -4.52
N ALA A 148 -0.08 5.62 -3.20
CA ALA A 148 0.16 4.38 -2.46
C ALA A 148 -1.05 4.02 -1.59
N LEU A 149 -1.36 2.73 -1.51
CA LEU A 149 -2.52 2.22 -0.79
C LEU A 149 -2.11 1.27 0.33
N SER A 150 -2.64 1.50 1.53
CA SER A 150 -2.52 0.60 2.68
C SER A 150 -3.83 -0.14 2.91
N GLY A 151 -3.73 -1.35 3.44
CA GLY A 151 -4.91 -2.21 3.61
C GLY A 151 -5.46 -2.79 2.31
N ALA A 152 -4.94 -2.46 1.12
CA ALA A 152 -5.43 -3.01 -0.15
C ALA A 152 -4.78 -4.35 -0.53
N ALA A 153 -3.48 -4.50 -0.19
CA ALA A 153 -2.62 -5.56 -0.69
C ALA A 153 -1.65 -6.06 0.41
N PRO A 154 -0.96 -7.20 0.18
CA PRO A 154 0.10 -7.70 1.06
C PRO A 154 1.28 -6.74 1.26
N VAL A 155 1.45 -5.77 0.36
CA VAL A 155 2.46 -4.72 0.37
C VAL A 155 1.79 -3.33 0.35
N LEU A 156 2.58 -2.26 0.45
CA LEU A 156 2.09 -0.90 0.22
C LEU A 156 1.91 -0.72 -1.29
N TRP A 157 0.67 -0.79 -1.76
CA TRP A 157 0.38 -0.92 -3.17
C TRP A 157 0.51 0.42 -3.90
N ARG A 158 1.52 0.57 -4.74
CA ARG A 158 1.62 1.75 -5.60
C ARG A 158 0.70 1.61 -6.82
N ALA A 159 -0.32 2.46 -6.90
CA ALA A 159 -1.34 2.43 -7.95
C ALA A 159 -0.84 3.17 -9.22
N LYS A 160 0.15 2.59 -9.90
CA LYS A 160 0.78 3.18 -11.10
C LYS A 160 -0.22 3.46 -12.22
N GLU A 161 -1.26 2.63 -12.34
CA GLU A 161 -2.34 2.83 -13.30
C GLU A 161 -3.12 4.13 -13.00
N ALA A 162 -3.32 4.46 -11.73
CA ALA A 162 -3.96 5.72 -11.33
C ALA A 162 -3.03 6.92 -11.53
N GLU A 163 -1.73 6.77 -11.26
CA GLU A 163 -0.72 7.80 -11.53
C GLU A 163 -0.71 8.20 -13.01
N ALA A 164 -0.84 7.23 -13.92
CA ALA A 164 -0.89 7.45 -15.36
C ALA A 164 -2.14 8.23 -15.81
N GLU A 165 -3.27 8.09 -15.13
CA GLU A 165 -4.49 8.85 -15.44
C GLU A 165 -4.38 10.34 -15.06
N LEU A 166 -3.44 10.70 -14.19
CA LEU A 166 -3.23 12.07 -13.70
C LEU A 166 -2.09 12.80 -14.40
N THR A 167 -1.05 12.07 -14.82
CA THR A 167 0.17 12.65 -15.38
C THR A 167 -0.13 13.52 -16.60
N ASP A 168 0.40 14.75 -16.58
CA ASP A 168 0.23 15.79 -17.60
C ASP A 168 -1.22 16.24 -17.84
N ARG A 169 -2.13 15.97 -16.90
CA ARG A 169 -3.54 16.36 -16.95
C ARG A 169 -3.92 17.29 -15.80
N PRO A 170 -4.94 18.14 -15.98
CA PRO A 170 -5.49 18.91 -14.87
C PRO A 170 -6.18 18.01 -13.85
N LEU A 171 -6.07 18.37 -12.57
CA LEU A 171 -6.76 17.65 -11.50
C LEU A 171 -8.19 18.17 -11.33
N ASN A 172 -9.18 17.34 -11.67
CA ASN A 172 -10.60 17.66 -11.57
C ASN A 172 -11.42 16.38 -11.31
N ALA A 173 -12.75 16.49 -11.23
CA ALA A 173 -13.64 15.36 -10.94
C ALA A 173 -13.50 14.20 -11.95
N ASP A 174 -13.37 14.49 -13.25
CA ASP A 174 -13.23 13.46 -14.28
C ASP A 174 -11.90 12.72 -14.19
N THR A 175 -10.78 13.44 -14.02
CA THR A 175 -9.46 12.80 -13.88
C THR A 175 -9.31 12.06 -12.56
N ALA A 176 -9.90 12.57 -11.48
CA ALA A 176 -9.93 11.89 -10.18
C ALA A 176 -10.73 10.57 -10.24
N ALA A 177 -11.92 10.59 -10.85
CA ALA A 177 -12.74 9.39 -11.03
C ALA A 177 -12.05 8.33 -11.91
N LYS A 178 -11.39 8.75 -13.00
CA LYS A 178 -10.59 7.85 -13.86
C LYS A 178 -9.42 7.23 -13.10
N ALA A 179 -8.68 8.02 -12.34
CA ALA A 179 -7.58 7.53 -11.52
C ALA A 179 -8.06 6.54 -10.45
N ALA A 180 -9.16 6.84 -9.76
CA ALA A 180 -9.79 5.96 -8.79
C ALA A 180 -10.21 4.61 -9.40
N ALA A 181 -10.85 4.64 -10.57
CA ALA A 181 -11.21 3.42 -11.30
C ALA A 181 -9.98 2.60 -11.73
N ALA A 182 -8.94 3.27 -12.26
CA ALA A 182 -7.70 2.64 -12.68
C ALA A 182 -6.96 1.97 -11.51
N ALA A 183 -6.93 2.61 -10.33
CA ALA A 183 -6.31 2.05 -9.12
C ALA A 183 -6.87 0.67 -8.75
N MET A 184 -8.18 0.47 -8.94
CA MET A 184 -8.89 -0.74 -8.54
C MET A 184 -9.19 -1.69 -9.71
N ALA A 185 -8.74 -1.39 -10.93
CA ALA A 185 -9.09 -2.17 -12.14
C ALA A 185 -8.64 -3.65 -12.06
N LYS A 186 -7.56 -3.92 -11.31
CA LYS A 186 -7.00 -5.27 -11.13
C LYS A 186 -7.46 -5.94 -9.83
N ALA A 187 -8.39 -5.34 -9.08
CA ALA A 187 -8.84 -5.87 -7.81
C ALA A 187 -9.58 -7.21 -8.00
N LYS A 188 -9.21 -8.20 -7.19
CA LYS A 188 -9.82 -9.53 -7.12
C LYS A 188 -10.26 -9.76 -5.67
N PRO A 189 -11.49 -9.41 -5.31
CA PRO A 189 -11.96 -9.56 -3.95
C PRO A 189 -12.21 -11.04 -3.62
N LEU A 190 -12.13 -11.35 -2.33
CA LEU A 190 -12.66 -12.55 -1.72
C LEU A 190 -14.12 -12.33 -1.31
N GLU A 191 -14.76 -13.39 -0.81
CA GLU A 191 -16.20 -13.46 -0.53
C GLU A 191 -16.75 -12.26 0.28
N HIS A 192 -16.02 -11.77 1.28
CA HIS A 192 -16.52 -10.78 2.23
C HIS A 192 -15.86 -9.40 2.12
N ASN A 193 -14.96 -9.17 1.16
CA ASN A 193 -14.20 -7.91 1.07
C ASN A 193 -14.42 -7.11 -0.22
N GLY A 194 -15.41 -7.48 -1.04
CA GLY A 194 -15.79 -6.76 -2.26
C GLY A 194 -16.12 -5.28 -2.03
N TYR A 195 -16.67 -4.94 -0.85
CA TYR A 195 -16.97 -3.56 -0.46
C TYR A 195 -15.74 -2.63 -0.49
N LYS A 196 -14.53 -3.18 -0.34
CA LYS A 196 -13.29 -2.39 -0.33
C LYS A 196 -13.02 -1.71 -1.66
N ILE A 197 -13.50 -2.29 -2.78
CA ILE A 197 -13.27 -1.73 -4.11
C ILE A 197 -13.89 -0.34 -4.22
N GLU A 198 -15.18 -0.23 -3.93
CA GLU A 198 -15.89 1.07 -3.98
C GLU A 198 -15.39 2.00 -2.88
N LEU A 199 -15.02 1.47 -1.71
CA LEU A 199 -14.43 2.27 -0.64
C LEU A 199 -13.10 2.91 -1.08
N PHE A 200 -12.21 2.17 -1.74
CA PHE A 200 -10.95 2.72 -2.26
C PHE A 200 -11.19 3.73 -3.37
N LYS A 201 -12.14 3.47 -4.29
CA LYS A 201 -12.46 4.43 -5.36
C LYS A 201 -12.90 5.78 -4.78
N GLY A 202 -13.90 5.77 -3.89
CA GLY A 202 -14.39 6.99 -3.24
C GLY A 202 -13.30 7.68 -2.42
N LEU A 203 -12.49 6.92 -1.68
CA LEU A 203 -11.35 7.45 -0.92
C LEU A 203 -10.34 8.17 -1.82
N ILE A 204 -9.95 7.56 -2.93
CA ILE A 204 -8.96 8.12 -3.86
C ILE A 204 -9.52 9.38 -4.50
N GLU A 205 -10.77 9.34 -4.98
CA GLU A 205 -11.42 10.48 -5.62
C GLU A 205 -11.54 11.68 -4.66
N GLU A 206 -12.06 11.48 -3.45
CA GLU A 206 -12.20 12.53 -2.44
C GLU A 206 -10.85 13.17 -2.07
N GLU A 207 -9.81 12.36 -1.89
CA GLU A 207 -8.50 12.87 -1.48
C GLU A 207 -7.75 13.56 -2.61
N LEU A 208 -7.91 13.09 -3.85
CA LEU A 208 -7.39 13.78 -5.03
C LEU A 208 -8.01 15.18 -5.14
N LEU A 209 -9.33 15.28 -5.02
CA LEU A 209 -10.01 16.58 -5.14
C LEU A 209 -9.61 17.58 -4.05
N LYS A 210 -9.20 17.13 -2.86
CA LYS A 210 -8.66 18.01 -1.81
C LYS A 210 -7.31 18.62 -2.14
N LEU A 211 -6.55 18.07 -3.08
CA LEU A 211 -5.24 18.60 -3.49
C LEU A 211 -5.33 19.63 -4.61
N THR A 212 -6.54 19.95 -5.11
CA THR A 212 -6.76 21.00 -6.12
C THR A 212 -6.47 22.41 -5.59
N THR A 213 -6.68 22.64 -4.30
CA THR A 213 -6.40 23.91 -3.59
C THR A 213 -5.17 23.79 -2.72
#